data_AF-A0A7Y6M5F3-F1
#
_entry.id   AF-A0A7Y6M5F3-F1
#
_cell.length_a   1.000
_cell.length_b   1.000
_cell.length_c   1.000
_cell.angle_alpha   90.00
_cell.angle_beta   90.00
_cell.angle_gamma   90.00
#
_symmetry.space_group_name_H-M   'P 1'
#
loop_
_entity.id
_entity.type
_entity.pdbx_description
1 polymer ?
#
loop_
_entity_poly.entity_id
_entity_poly.type
_entity_poly.pdbx_seq_one_letter_code
_entity_poly.pdbx_strand_id
1 'polypeptide(L)'
;MVLPQLARDLADDARVVALGEGAHNITQFYELKDELFRLLVEEHGFTAFVMESGFAEGLAVNAWVHGGPGEVETVARDGITYRFGECEPMRRQLTWMREWNAANPAKVSFYGMDLPGSSTSPGPAVRACLDRLAALPGDEELRRLSDLGGRTEAAIRYRAMPAAERARLLDGLRDLVERAAEHDDGVVRRCGASIAAFLAELDLDETGPYPRDVFMAETVRWILEREERIVVSAHNAHVRRTPLHGRPMLGGLLGADAVVIGMTYGSGPEVRFTQRSPRPFDCEVSLHERILPPNAIESRLERLGPPVAAVDLRRAPAGLFDGVDGTLAAGGLDPVDDFPAAYDALVHVRRVTRVPGAFERLRAEFETGAQSPREPESP
;
A
#
# COMPACT_ATOMS: atom_id res chain seq x y z
N MET A 1 3.96 23.75 12.35
CA MET A 1 4.79 24.03 11.16
C MET A 1 3.91 23.97 9.92
N VAL A 2 4.27 24.60 8.79
CA VAL A 2 3.59 24.37 7.50
C VAL A 2 4.22 23.17 6.79
N LEU A 3 3.43 22.43 6.01
CA LEU A 3 3.85 21.16 5.40
C LEU A 3 5.13 21.26 4.54
N PRO A 4 5.33 22.30 3.71
CA PRO A 4 6.57 22.44 2.94
C PRO A 4 7.81 22.66 3.81
N GLN A 5 7.66 23.35 4.94
CA GLN A 5 8.78 23.53 5.87
C GLN A 5 9.16 22.22 6.56
N LEU A 6 8.17 21.39 6.91
CA LEU A 6 8.42 20.07 7.49
C LEU A 6 9.16 19.17 6.50
N ALA A 7 8.73 19.18 5.24
CA ALA A 7 9.38 18.43 4.18
C ALA A 7 10.83 18.85 4.03
N ARG A 8 11.11 20.17 3.95
CA ARG A 8 12.48 20.69 3.89
C ARG A 8 13.33 20.29 5.09
N ASP A 9 12.84 20.52 6.30
CA ASP A 9 13.59 20.29 7.55
C ASP A 9 13.89 18.80 7.83
N LEU A 10 13.14 17.89 7.20
CA LEU A 10 13.32 16.45 7.38
C LEU A 10 14.00 15.79 6.19
N ALA A 11 13.76 16.26 4.97
CA ALA A 11 14.08 15.49 3.78
C ALA A 11 15.49 15.74 3.24
N ASP A 12 16.18 16.84 3.56
CA ASP A 12 17.43 17.24 2.87
C ASP A 12 18.50 16.13 2.79
N ASP A 13 18.67 15.34 3.85
CA ASP A 13 19.63 14.23 3.91
C ASP A 13 18.98 12.83 3.73
N ALA A 14 17.66 12.76 3.56
CA ALA A 14 16.92 11.50 3.52
C ALA A 14 16.87 10.90 2.11
N ARG A 15 17.27 9.63 1.96
CA ARG A 15 17.05 8.86 0.72
C ARG A 15 15.63 8.34 0.59
N VAL A 16 14.92 8.20 1.70
CA VAL A 16 13.52 7.72 1.72
C VAL A 16 12.69 8.68 2.56
N VAL A 17 11.60 9.16 2.00
CA VAL A 17 10.54 9.85 2.75
C VAL A 17 9.27 9.00 2.66
N ALA A 18 8.90 8.35 3.76
CA ALA A 18 7.71 7.53 3.88
C ALA A 18 6.53 8.35 4.40
N LEU A 19 5.49 8.47 3.58
CA LEU A 19 4.25 9.17 3.84
C LEU A 19 3.15 8.16 4.17
N GLY A 20 2.86 8.04 5.46
CA GLY A 20 1.78 7.24 6.00
C GLY A 20 0.39 7.86 5.72
N GLU A 21 -0.66 7.06 5.84
CA GLU A 21 -2.03 7.53 5.96
C GLU A 21 -2.81 6.71 7.00
N GLY A 22 -3.58 7.39 7.86
CA GLY A 22 -4.38 6.73 8.92
C GLY A 22 -5.70 6.14 8.42
N ALA A 23 -6.04 6.35 7.14
CA ALA A 23 -7.14 5.70 6.46
C ALA A 23 -6.98 5.83 4.94
N HIS A 24 -7.33 4.77 4.21
CA HIS A 24 -7.34 4.80 2.75
C HIS A 24 -8.52 5.58 2.16
N ASN A 25 -8.37 6.03 0.92
CA ASN A 25 -9.41 6.71 0.14
C ASN A 25 -9.92 8.00 0.79
N ILE A 26 -9.01 8.76 1.37
CA ILE A 26 -9.21 10.12 1.87
C ILE A 26 -8.61 11.12 0.88
N THR A 27 -9.43 12.02 0.34
CA THR A 27 -9.03 12.95 -0.73
C THR A 27 -7.83 13.80 -0.33
N GLN A 28 -7.84 14.34 0.90
CA GLN A 28 -6.78 15.21 1.40
C GLN A 28 -5.45 14.49 1.56
N PHE A 29 -5.43 13.18 1.85
CA PHE A 29 -4.17 12.45 1.92
C PHE A 29 -3.53 12.27 0.54
N TYR A 30 -4.32 12.02 -0.50
CA TYR A 30 -3.80 12.03 -1.87
C TYR A 30 -3.24 13.40 -2.25
N GLU A 31 -3.97 14.48 -1.97
CA GLU A 31 -3.56 15.84 -2.32
C GLU A 31 -2.28 16.26 -1.59
N LEU A 32 -2.17 15.97 -0.30
CA LEU A 32 -0.98 16.28 0.49
C LEU A 32 0.23 15.45 0.05
N LYS A 33 0.04 14.16 -0.28
CA LYS A 33 1.10 13.29 -0.80
C LYS A 33 1.57 13.72 -2.19
N ASP A 34 0.66 14.15 -3.07
CA ASP A 34 0.99 14.73 -4.37
C ASP A 34 1.78 16.03 -4.22
N GLU A 35 1.29 16.98 -3.42
CA GLU A 35 1.99 18.26 -3.16
C GLU A 35 3.40 18.04 -2.59
N LEU A 36 3.53 17.16 -1.60
CA LEU A 36 4.82 16.80 -1.01
C LEU A 36 5.75 16.13 -2.03
N PHE A 37 5.24 15.20 -2.82
CA PHE A 37 6.05 14.52 -3.82
C PHE A 37 6.60 15.51 -4.86
N ARG A 38 5.75 16.41 -5.38
CA ARG A 38 6.20 17.45 -6.33
C ARG A 38 7.27 18.35 -5.74
N LEU A 39 7.08 18.83 -4.52
CA LEU A 39 8.07 19.63 -3.80
C LEU A 39 9.41 18.90 -3.66
N LEU A 40 9.37 17.62 -3.28
CA LEU A 40 10.57 16.80 -3.10
C LEU A 40 11.29 16.51 -4.43
N VAL A 41 10.56 16.35 -5.52
CA VAL A 41 11.12 16.21 -6.87
C VAL A 41 11.75 17.53 -7.32
N GLU A 42 11.02 18.64 -7.19
CA GLU A 42 11.41 19.96 -7.70
C GLU A 42 12.57 20.58 -6.92
N GLU A 43 12.60 20.42 -5.59
CA GLU A 43 13.57 21.10 -4.72
C GLU A 43 14.65 20.17 -4.13
N HIS A 44 14.39 18.85 -4.02
CA HIS A 44 15.25 17.93 -3.26
C HIS A 44 15.75 16.70 -4.04
N GLY A 45 15.50 16.64 -5.35
CA GLY A 45 16.04 15.60 -6.22
C GLY A 45 15.47 14.20 -5.98
N PHE A 46 14.22 14.10 -5.52
CA PHE A 46 13.52 12.81 -5.46
C PHE A 46 13.15 12.33 -6.86
N THR A 47 13.33 11.04 -7.13
CA THR A 47 13.22 10.46 -8.47
C THR A 47 12.17 9.38 -8.60
N ALA A 48 11.50 8.96 -7.51
CA ALA A 48 10.41 8.00 -7.62
C ALA A 48 9.31 8.15 -6.59
N PHE A 49 8.09 7.80 -7.02
CA PHE A 49 6.94 7.57 -6.16
C PHE A 49 6.67 6.07 -6.04
N VAL A 50 6.76 5.55 -4.83
CA VAL A 50 6.60 4.14 -4.49
C VAL A 50 5.33 3.98 -3.67
N MET A 51 4.39 3.17 -4.14
CA MET A 51 3.06 3.07 -3.55
C MET A 51 2.80 1.66 -2.99
N GLU A 52 2.04 1.58 -1.90
CA GLU A 52 1.37 0.37 -1.40
C GLU A 52 0.36 -0.13 -2.44
N SER A 53 0.90 -0.73 -3.49
CA SER A 53 0.23 -1.26 -4.68
C SER A 53 1.12 -2.34 -5.27
N GLY A 54 0.50 -3.30 -5.98
CA GLY A 54 1.18 -4.44 -6.57
C GLY A 54 2.37 -4.06 -7.45
N PHE A 55 3.53 -4.68 -7.21
CA PHE A 55 4.74 -4.47 -8.02
C PHE A 55 4.51 -4.77 -9.50
N ALA A 56 3.83 -5.89 -9.80
CA ALA A 56 3.59 -6.33 -11.16
C ALA A 56 2.64 -5.38 -11.92
N GLU A 57 1.56 -4.94 -11.28
CA GLU A 57 0.62 -3.97 -11.85
C GLU A 57 1.30 -2.61 -12.10
N GLY A 58 2.14 -2.17 -11.16
CA GLY A 58 2.84 -0.88 -11.22
C GLY A 58 3.78 -0.75 -12.43
N LEU A 59 4.22 -1.86 -13.05
CA LEU A 59 5.04 -1.84 -14.27
C LEU A 59 4.35 -1.10 -15.42
N ALA A 60 3.03 -1.26 -15.56
CA ALA A 60 2.26 -0.58 -16.62
C ALA A 60 2.15 0.92 -16.36
N VAL A 61 1.96 1.32 -15.10
CA VAL A 61 1.95 2.73 -14.69
C VAL A 61 3.31 3.37 -14.95
N ASN A 62 4.40 2.68 -14.59
CA ASN A 62 5.75 3.19 -14.83
C ASN A 62 6.01 3.37 -16.33
N ALA A 63 5.67 2.37 -17.15
CA ALA A 63 5.80 2.48 -18.60
C ALA A 63 5.02 3.68 -19.16
N TRP A 64 3.81 3.93 -18.64
CA TRP A 64 2.98 5.05 -19.06
C TRP A 64 3.56 6.41 -18.63
N VAL A 65 4.05 6.58 -17.39
CA VAL A 65 4.67 7.88 -17.01
C VAL A 65 5.95 8.17 -17.82
N HIS A 66 6.60 7.14 -18.38
CA HIS A 66 7.74 7.26 -19.30
C HIS A 66 7.35 7.37 -20.78
N GLY A 67 6.09 7.64 -21.09
CA GLY A 67 5.62 7.91 -22.46
C GLY A 67 4.95 6.74 -23.16
N GLY A 68 4.76 5.60 -22.49
CA GLY A 68 4.02 4.45 -23.00
C GLY A 68 2.56 4.76 -23.37
N PRO A 69 1.88 3.89 -24.13
CA PRO A 69 0.53 4.14 -24.63
C PRO A 69 -0.55 3.96 -23.54
N GLY A 70 -1.76 4.48 -23.81
CA GLY A 70 -2.95 4.28 -22.98
C GLY A 70 -3.49 5.57 -22.38
N GLU A 71 -4.76 5.52 -21.95
CA GLU A 71 -5.42 6.62 -21.25
C GLU A 71 -5.20 6.49 -19.73
N VAL A 72 -5.05 7.62 -19.04
CA VAL A 72 -4.70 7.66 -17.61
C VAL A 72 -5.72 6.91 -16.75
N GLU A 73 -7.00 6.94 -17.11
CA GLU A 73 -8.06 6.25 -16.39
C GLU A 73 -7.90 4.74 -16.41
N THR A 74 -7.49 4.18 -17.56
CA THR A 74 -7.30 2.74 -17.73
C THR A 74 -6.02 2.30 -17.04
N VAL A 75 -4.94 3.06 -17.24
CA VAL A 75 -3.64 2.77 -16.61
C VAL A 75 -3.72 2.84 -15.09
N ALA A 76 -4.38 3.86 -14.54
CA ALA A 76 -4.54 3.99 -13.10
C ALA A 76 -5.44 2.88 -12.53
N ARG A 77 -6.55 2.52 -13.19
CA ARG A 77 -7.47 1.47 -12.74
C ARG A 77 -6.79 0.09 -12.72
N ASP A 78 -6.05 -0.25 -13.77
CA ASP A 78 -5.52 -1.60 -13.96
C ASP A 78 -4.09 -1.76 -13.40
N GLY A 79 -3.36 -0.65 -13.27
CA GLY A 79 -1.97 -0.61 -12.81
C GLY A 79 -1.79 -0.26 -11.33
N ILE A 80 -2.86 0.14 -10.62
CA ILE A 80 -2.81 0.44 -9.18
C ILE A 80 -3.83 -0.44 -8.44
N THR A 81 -3.34 -1.28 -7.54
CA THR A 81 -4.11 -2.25 -6.75
C THR A 81 -5.04 -1.53 -5.76
N TYR A 82 -5.96 -2.28 -5.12
CA TYR A 82 -6.92 -1.78 -4.12
C TYR A 82 -7.90 -0.74 -4.64
N ARG A 83 -7.94 -0.56 -5.98
CA ARG A 83 -8.71 0.48 -6.66
C ARG A 83 -8.27 1.90 -6.27
N PHE A 84 -7.04 2.05 -5.76
CA PHE A 84 -6.49 3.35 -5.35
C PHE A 84 -6.26 4.28 -6.55
N GLY A 85 -6.06 3.73 -7.76
CA GLY A 85 -6.00 4.52 -9.00
C GLY A 85 -7.36 4.99 -9.54
N GLU A 86 -8.48 4.55 -8.97
CA GLU A 86 -9.83 4.97 -9.39
C GLU A 86 -10.26 6.29 -8.73
N CYS A 87 -9.35 7.27 -8.69
CA CYS A 87 -9.62 8.58 -8.14
C CYS A 87 -8.96 9.70 -8.93
N GLU A 88 -9.62 10.86 -8.95
CA GLU A 88 -9.12 12.03 -9.65
C GLU A 88 -7.76 12.53 -9.12
N PRO A 89 -7.53 12.62 -7.79
CA PRO A 89 -6.21 13.03 -7.28
C PRO A 89 -5.05 12.17 -7.79
N MET A 90 -5.20 10.84 -7.81
CA MET A 90 -4.15 9.94 -8.32
C MET A 90 -3.92 10.14 -9.82
N ARG A 91 -5.00 10.28 -10.62
CA ARG A 91 -4.87 10.55 -12.06
C ARG A 91 -4.14 11.86 -12.34
N ARG A 92 -4.43 12.92 -11.58
CA ARG A 92 -3.71 14.20 -11.69
C ARG A 92 -2.22 14.06 -11.36
N GLN A 93 -1.89 13.31 -10.32
CA GLN A 93 -0.49 13.03 -9.96
C GLN A 93 0.23 12.27 -11.07
N LEU A 94 -0.37 11.19 -11.60
CA LEU A 94 0.22 10.42 -12.70
C LEU A 94 0.40 11.28 -13.96
N THR A 95 -0.60 12.08 -14.33
CA THR A 95 -0.50 13.00 -15.46
C THR A 95 0.64 14.00 -15.26
N TRP A 96 0.78 14.58 -14.06
CA TRP A 96 1.90 15.45 -13.75
C TRP A 96 3.25 14.73 -13.86
N MET A 97 3.38 13.48 -13.38
CA MET A 97 4.61 12.70 -13.54
C MET A 97 4.97 12.50 -15.01
N ARG A 98 3.97 12.21 -15.85
CA ARG A 98 4.17 12.06 -17.30
C ARG A 98 4.58 13.37 -17.97
N GLU A 99 3.94 14.48 -17.61
CA GLU A 99 4.28 15.82 -18.11
C GLU A 99 5.68 16.26 -17.65
N TRP A 100 6.03 16.01 -16.39
CA TRP A 100 7.35 16.23 -15.83
C TRP A 100 8.40 15.46 -16.63
N ASN A 101 8.16 14.18 -16.89
CA ASN A 101 9.04 13.33 -17.70
C ASN A 101 9.12 13.79 -19.15
N ALA A 102 8.10 14.41 -19.73
CA ALA A 102 8.20 14.97 -21.07
C ALA A 102 9.08 16.24 -21.11
N ALA A 103 9.02 17.06 -20.05
CA ALA A 103 9.66 18.37 -20.00
C ALA A 103 11.09 18.35 -19.44
N ASN A 104 11.45 17.38 -18.60
CA ASN A 104 12.70 17.39 -17.83
C ASN A 104 13.62 16.22 -18.18
N PRO A 105 14.95 16.38 -18.19
CA PRO A 105 15.89 15.28 -18.37
C PRO A 105 15.92 14.34 -17.15
N ALA A 106 15.83 14.87 -15.94
CA ALA A 106 15.70 14.10 -14.70
C ALA A 106 14.26 13.58 -14.58
N LYS A 107 14.08 12.29 -14.87
CA LYS A 107 12.76 11.65 -14.88
C LYS A 107 12.37 11.19 -13.48
N VAL A 108 11.06 11.08 -13.27
CA VAL A 108 10.45 10.41 -12.13
C VAL A 108 9.83 9.07 -12.53
N SER A 109 10.02 8.06 -11.69
CA SER A 109 9.45 6.72 -11.87
C SER A 109 8.28 6.47 -10.92
N PHE A 110 7.38 5.57 -11.32
CA PHE A 110 6.35 5.02 -10.45
C PHE A 110 6.68 3.57 -10.13
N TYR A 111 6.49 3.15 -8.88
CA TYR A 111 6.60 1.74 -8.49
C TYR A 111 5.46 1.33 -7.57
N GLY A 112 4.93 0.14 -7.79
CA GLY A 112 4.25 -0.61 -6.72
C GLY A 112 5.29 -1.37 -5.91
N MET A 113 5.18 -1.37 -4.58
CA MET A 113 6.07 -2.18 -3.71
C MET A 113 5.40 -3.42 -3.14
N ASP A 114 4.10 -3.58 -3.30
CA ASP A 114 3.29 -4.54 -2.58
C ASP A 114 2.97 -5.80 -3.41
N LEU A 115 2.31 -6.76 -2.77
CA LEU A 115 1.79 -7.95 -3.41
C LEU A 115 0.47 -7.67 -4.11
N PRO A 116 0.22 -8.27 -5.29
CA PRO A 116 -1.04 -8.07 -5.98
C PRO A 116 -2.22 -8.56 -5.13
N GLY A 117 -3.27 -7.75 -5.06
CA GLY A 117 -4.48 -8.03 -4.29
C GLY A 117 -4.29 -8.17 -2.77
N SER A 118 -3.28 -7.57 -2.13
CA SER A 118 -3.00 -7.78 -0.69
C SER A 118 -2.78 -9.25 -0.37
N SER A 119 -1.93 -9.87 -1.19
CA SER A 119 -1.53 -11.29 -1.05
C SER A 119 -2.61 -12.30 -1.39
N THR A 120 -3.68 -11.93 -2.12
CA THR A 120 -4.73 -12.89 -2.50
C THR A 120 -4.71 -13.29 -3.97
N SER A 121 -4.01 -12.56 -4.84
CA SER A 121 -4.05 -12.78 -6.29
C SER A 121 -2.64 -12.91 -6.88
N PRO A 122 -2.13 -14.13 -7.14
CA PRO A 122 -0.79 -14.29 -7.72
C PRO A 122 -0.74 -13.96 -9.22
N GLY A 123 -1.90 -13.89 -9.89
CA GLY A 123 -2.04 -13.77 -11.34
C GLY A 123 -1.24 -12.64 -11.99
N PRO A 124 -1.28 -11.38 -11.48
CA PRO A 124 -0.49 -10.28 -12.06
C PRO A 124 1.01 -10.57 -12.07
N ALA A 125 1.56 -11.11 -10.98
CA ALA A 125 2.98 -11.47 -10.89
C ALA A 125 3.32 -12.65 -11.81
N VAL A 126 2.45 -13.66 -11.89
CA VAL A 126 2.61 -14.79 -12.82
C VAL A 126 2.67 -14.31 -14.27
N ARG A 127 1.72 -13.46 -14.69
CA ARG A 127 1.69 -12.90 -16.05
C ARG A 127 2.95 -12.10 -16.34
N ALA A 128 3.32 -11.17 -15.46
CA ALA A 128 4.50 -10.33 -15.64
C ALA A 128 5.80 -11.14 -15.74
N CYS A 129 5.89 -12.26 -15.01
CA CYS A 129 7.01 -13.19 -15.06
C CYS A 129 7.02 -13.98 -16.38
N LEU A 130 5.91 -14.63 -16.73
CA LEU A 130 5.80 -15.47 -17.92
C LEU A 130 5.84 -14.68 -19.24
N ASP A 131 5.50 -13.38 -19.24
CA ASP A 131 5.65 -12.51 -20.42
C ASP A 131 7.12 -12.22 -20.76
N ARG A 132 8.04 -12.47 -19.81
CA ARG A 132 9.48 -12.21 -19.92
C ARG A 132 10.34 -13.46 -19.98
N LEU A 133 9.78 -14.61 -19.59
CA LEU A 133 10.46 -15.90 -19.62
C LEU A 133 10.22 -16.65 -20.95
N ALA A 134 11.15 -17.54 -21.29
CA ALA A 134 10.90 -18.52 -22.33
C ALA A 134 9.74 -19.45 -21.92
N ALA A 135 8.78 -19.64 -22.83
CA ALA A 135 7.60 -20.45 -22.57
C ALA A 135 7.94 -21.94 -22.41
N LEU A 136 7.36 -22.57 -21.39
CA LEU A 136 7.45 -24.01 -21.13
C LEU A 136 6.06 -24.67 -21.16
N PRO A 137 5.98 -26.00 -21.37
CA PRO A 137 4.74 -26.74 -21.17
C PRO A 137 4.17 -26.50 -19.77
N GLY A 138 2.88 -26.14 -19.69
CA GLY A 138 2.21 -25.84 -18.42
C GLY A 138 2.03 -24.35 -18.12
N ASP A 139 2.79 -23.45 -18.76
CA ASP A 139 2.70 -22.00 -18.52
C ASP A 139 1.29 -21.45 -18.82
N GLU A 140 0.65 -21.92 -19.88
CA GLU A 140 -0.73 -21.54 -20.22
C GLU A 140 -1.76 -22.06 -19.21
N GLU A 141 -1.52 -23.23 -18.61
CA GLU A 141 -2.38 -23.73 -17.53
C GLU A 141 -2.19 -22.87 -16.26
N LEU A 142 -0.95 -22.56 -15.91
CA LEU A 142 -0.62 -21.70 -14.77
C LEU A 142 -1.23 -20.31 -14.92
N ARG A 143 -1.19 -19.71 -16.12
CA ARG A 143 -1.86 -18.43 -16.40
C ARG A 143 -3.36 -18.50 -16.11
N ARG A 144 -4.04 -19.56 -16.54
CA ARG A 144 -5.47 -19.75 -16.29
C ARG A 144 -5.78 -19.99 -14.81
N LEU A 145 -5.01 -20.84 -14.14
CA LEU A 145 -5.24 -21.19 -12.73
C LEU A 145 -4.94 -20.02 -11.78
N SER A 146 -3.98 -19.18 -12.12
CA SER A 146 -3.60 -18.01 -11.31
C SER A 146 -4.46 -16.77 -11.56
N ASP A 147 -5.31 -16.76 -12.60
CA ASP A 147 -6.20 -15.64 -12.91
C ASP A 147 -7.46 -15.63 -12.04
N LEU A 148 -7.24 -15.27 -10.78
CA LEU A 148 -8.26 -15.33 -9.74
C LEU A 148 -9.07 -14.01 -9.61
N GLY A 149 -8.69 -12.97 -10.35
CA GLY A 149 -9.36 -11.66 -10.31
C GLY A 149 -8.77 -10.69 -9.27
N GLY A 150 -9.58 -9.74 -8.83
CA GLY A 150 -9.22 -8.74 -7.82
C GLY A 150 -9.12 -9.33 -6.41
N ARG A 151 -8.80 -8.49 -5.42
CA ARG A 151 -8.49 -8.94 -4.05
C ARG A 151 -9.55 -9.89 -3.47
N THR A 152 -10.81 -9.46 -3.47
CA THR A 152 -11.91 -10.22 -2.86
C THR A 152 -12.33 -11.40 -3.72
N GLU A 153 -12.41 -11.24 -5.05
CA GLU A 153 -12.71 -12.35 -5.96
C GLU A 153 -11.65 -13.45 -5.85
N ALA A 154 -10.39 -13.08 -5.75
CA ALA A 154 -9.29 -14.02 -5.73
C ALA A 154 -9.28 -14.89 -4.48
N ALA A 155 -9.52 -14.29 -3.31
CA ALA A 155 -9.63 -15.02 -2.05
C ALA A 155 -10.78 -16.05 -2.08
N ILE A 156 -11.92 -15.67 -2.66
CA ILE A 156 -13.10 -16.54 -2.76
C ILE A 156 -12.85 -17.67 -3.76
N ARG A 157 -12.35 -17.34 -4.95
CA ARG A 157 -12.06 -18.34 -6.00
C ARG A 157 -10.99 -19.32 -5.54
N TYR A 158 -9.94 -18.83 -4.88
CA TYR A 158 -8.89 -19.69 -4.32
C TYR A 158 -9.44 -20.68 -3.29
N ARG A 159 -10.28 -20.19 -2.35
CA ARG A 159 -10.91 -21.05 -1.33
C ARG A 159 -11.87 -22.08 -1.94
N ALA A 160 -12.61 -21.70 -2.97
CA ALA A 160 -13.55 -22.58 -3.67
C ALA A 160 -12.87 -23.52 -4.69
N MET A 161 -11.57 -23.35 -4.95
CA MET A 161 -10.84 -24.11 -5.95
C MET A 161 -10.78 -25.61 -5.59
N PRO A 162 -11.12 -26.52 -6.52
CA PRO A 162 -10.98 -27.96 -6.29
C PRO A 162 -9.57 -28.34 -5.86
N ALA A 163 -9.43 -29.27 -4.92
CA ALA A 163 -8.13 -29.63 -4.34
C ALA A 163 -7.06 -30.01 -5.38
N ALA A 164 -7.45 -30.72 -6.45
CA ALA A 164 -6.55 -31.09 -7.54
C ALA A 164 -6.08 -29.89 -8.38
N GLU A 165 -6.96 -28.92 -8.64
CA GLU A 165 -6.58 -27.67 -9.32
C GLU A 165 -5.69 -26.81 -8.44
N ARG A 166 -6.02 -26.72 -7.15
CA ARG A 166 -5.20 -25.97 -6.18
C ARG A 166 -3.80 -26.55 -6.04
N ALA A 167 -3.66 -27.88 -6.02
CA ALA A 167 -2.35 -28.53 -6.02
C ALA A 167 -1.54 -28.15 -7.27
N ARG A 168 -2.13 -28.25 -8.47
CA ARG A 168 -1.46 -27.85 -9.72
C ARG A 168 -1.09 -26.37 -9.77
N LEU A 169 -1.95 -25.49 -9.25
CA LEU A 169 -1.63 -24.07 -9.11
C LEU A 169 -0.39 -23.90 -8.23
N LEU A 170 -0.39 -24.47 -7.02
CA LEU A 170 0.71 -24.32 -6.07
C LEU A 170 2.03 -24.89 -6.61
N ASP A 171 1.99 -26.05 -7.27
CA ASP A 171 3.18 -26.65 -7.88
C ASP A 171 3.72 -25.77 -9.02
N GLY A 172 2.84 -25.29 -9.92
CA GLY A 172 3.26 -24.38 -10.98
C GLY A 172 3.79 -23.03 -10.46
N LEU A 173 3.25 -22.52 -9.35
CA LEU A 173 3.79 -21.32 -8.70
C LEU A 173 5.19 -21.56 -8.14
N ARG A 174 5.44 -22.72 -7.49
CA ARG A 174 6.76 -23.08 -6.96
C ARG A 174 7.79 -23.22 -8.08
N ASP A 175 7.45 -23.93 -9.15
CA ASP A 175 8.31 -24.07 -10.33
C ASP A 175 8.64 -22.70 -10.96
N LEU A 176 7.65 -21.80 -11.04
CA LEU A 176 7.86 -20.46 -11.56
C LEU A 176 8.76 -19.60 -10.65
N VAL A 177 8.66 -19.76 -9.32
CA VAL A 177 9.56 -19.10 -8.36
C VAL A 177 11.01 -19.52 -8.60
N GLU A 178 11.27 -20.82 -8.75
CA GLU A 178 12.61 -21.36 -9.01
C GLU A 178 13.18 -20.81 -10.32
N ARG A 179 12.40 -20.89 -11.42
CA ARG A 179 12.78 -20.33 -12.72
C ARG A 179 13.08 -18.83 -12.65
N ALA A 180 12.26 -18.09 -11.92
CA ALA A 180 12.41 -16.65 -11.79
C ALA A 180 13.66 -16.27 -11.00
N ALA A 181 14.00 -17.04 -9.95
CA ALA A 181 15.17 -16.78 -9.10
C ALA A 181 16.50 -16.92 -9.86
N GLU A 182 16.58 -17.83 -10.82
CA GLU A 182 17.77 -18.06 -11.66
C GLU A 182 17.89 -17.08 -12.84
N HIS A 183 16.90 -16.22 -13.06
CA HIS A 183 16.87 -15.34 -14.22
C HIS A 183 17.63 -14.02 -13.99
N ASP A 184 18.28 -13.49 -15.05
CA ASP A 184 19.08 -12.26 -14.97
C ASP A 184 18.25 -10.96 -14.92
N ASP A 185 17.00 -10.99 -15.40
CA ASP A 185 16.08 -9.85 -15.32
C ASP A 185 15.60 -9.62 -13.87
N GLY A 186 15.91 -8.44 -13.33
CA GLY A 186 15.52 -8.04 -11.98
C GLY A 186 14.00 -7.93 -11.78
N VAL A 187 13.23 -7.62 -12.83
CA VAL A 187 11.75 -7.61 -12.78
C VAL A 187 11.23 -9.03 -12.66
N VAL A 188 11.77 -9.97 -13.44
CA VAL A 188 11.42 -11.40 -13.35
C VAL A 188 11.68 -11.93 -11.95
N ARG A 189 12.88 -11.68 -11.39
CA ARG A 189 13.22 -12.07 -10.01
C ARG A 189 12.25 -11.48 -8.98
N ARG A 190 11.88 -10.21 -9.11
CA ARG A 190 10.96 -9.57 -8.15
C ARG A 190 9.52 -10.09 -8.29
N CYS A 191 9.05 -10.36 -9.51
CA CYS A 191 7.78 -11.07 -9.72
C CYS A 191 7.80 -12.49 -9.12
N GLY A 192 8.90 -13.23 -9.28
CA GLY A 192 9.12 -14.51 -8.61
C GLY A 192 9.05 -14.39 -7.08
N ALA A 193 9.75 -13.42 -6.50
CA ALA A 193 9.69 -13.13 -5.06
C ALA A 193 8.29 -12.74 -4.59
N SER A 194 7.48 -12.09 -5.44
CA SER A 194 6.08 -11.77 -5.14
C SER A 194 5.23 -13.02 -5.03
N ILE A 195 5.44 -13.99 -5.94
CA ILE A 195 4.79 -15.29 -5.90
C ILE A 195 5.25 -16.09 -4.65
N ALA A 196 6.54 -16.06 -4.32
CA ALA A 196 7.06 -16.71 -3.13
C ALA A 196 6.44 -16.15 -1.84
N ALA A 197 6.31 -14.83 -1.74
CA ALA A 197 5.65 -14.19 -0.60
C ALA A 197 4.15 -14.50 -0.54
N PHE A 198 3.45 -14.57 -1.67
CA PHE A 198 2.07 -15.09 -1.72
C PHE A 198 1.98 -16.51 -1.16
N LEU A 199 2.89 -17.41 -1.55
CA LEU A 199 2.91 -18.78 -1.03
C LEU A 199 3.19 -18.83 0.49
N ALA A 200 4.06 -17.95 0.99
CA ALA A 200 4.35 -17.85 2.42
C ALA A 200 3.17 -17.28 3.24
N GLU A 201 2.35 -16.39 2.68
CA GLU A 201 1.13 -15.89 3.33
C GLU A 201 0.06 -16.98 3.50
N LEU A 202 0.06 -18.01 2.64
CA LEU A 202 -0.83 -19.16 2.79
C LEU A 202 -0.45 -20.08 3.95
N ASP A 203 0.80 -20.01 4.41
CA ASP A 203 1.36 -20.80 5.53
C ASP A 203 2.08 -19.85 6.50
N LEU A 204 1.33 -18.83 6.96
CA LEU A 204 1.87 -17.74 7.75
C LEU A 204 2.42 -18.23 9.10
N ASP A 205 3.70 -17.92 9.37
CA ASP A 205 4.29 -18.09 10.69
C ASP A 205 3.60 -17.16 11.71
N GLU A 206 3.23 -17.74 12.86
CA GLU A 206 2.65 -16.99 13.99
C GLU A 206 3.65 -15.99 14.59
N THR A 207 4.94 -16.18 14.32
CA THR A 207 6.05 -15.33 14.78
C THR A 207 6.74 -14.61 13.61
N GLY A 208 7.36 -13.46 13.88
CA GLY A 208 8.11 -12.70 12.87
C GLY A 208 7.27 -11.75 12.00
N PRO A 209 7.92 -11.06 11.03
CA PRO A 209 7.24 -10.12 10.14
C PRO A 209 6.32 -10.83 9.15
N TYR A 210 5.27 -10.14 8.68
CA TYR A 210 4.44 -10.66 7.59
C TYR A 210 5.26 -10.79 6.30
N PRO A 211 5.13 -11.89 5.53
CA PRO A 211 5.78 -12.03 4.24
C PRO A 211 5.49 -10.86 3.30
N ARG A 212 4.28 -10.26 3.35
CA ARG A 212 3.91 -9.03 2.63
C ARG A 212 4.78 -7.83 3.01
N ASP A 213 4.99 -7.55 4.30
CA ASP A 213 5.83 -6.44 4.75
C ASP A 213 7.32 -6.69 4.43
N VAL A 214 7.79 -7.94 4.52
CA VAL A 214 9.13 -8.32 4.06
C VAL A 214 9.28 -8.06 2.57
N PHE A 215 8.32 -8.50 1.76
CA PHE A 215 8.31 -8.27 0.32
C PHE A 215 8.31 -6.78 -0.02
N MET A 216 7.50 -5.97 0.67
CA MET A 216 7.50 -4.51 0.47
C MET A 216 8.86 -3.90 0.81
N ALA A 217 9.46 -4.26 1.95
CA ALA A 217 10.75 -3.72 2.35
C ALA A 217 11.87 -4.08 1.38
N GLU A 218 11.91 -5.32 0.91
CA GLU A 218 12.86 -5.75 -0.11
C GLU A 218 12.63 -5.06 -1.46
N THR A 219 11.37 -4.84 -1.84
CA THR A 219 11.05 -4.15 -3.10
C THR A 219 11.49 -2.69 -3.02
N VAL A 220 11.29 -2.01 -1.89
CA VAL A 220 11.84 -0.67 -1.66
C VAL A 220 13.37 -0.65 -1.76
N ARG A 221 14.07 -1.65 -1.20
CA ARG A 221 15.54 -1.75 -1.35
C ARG A 221 15.95 -1.97 -2.81
N TRP A 222 15.24 -2.83 -3.53
CA TRP A 222 15.45 -3.03 -4.97
C TRP A 222 15.26 -1.74 -5.77
N ILE A 223 14.30 -0.89 -5.38
CA ILE A 223 14.09 0.43 -5.99
C ILE A 223 15.27 1.35 -5.65
N LEU A 224 15.78 1.35 -4.43
CA LEU A 224 16.93 2.18 -4.00
C LEU A 224 18.28 1.80 -4.64
N GLU A 225 18.38 0.65 -5.29
CA GLU A 225 19.52 0.31 -6.17
C GLU A 225 19.46 1.05 -7.52
N ARG A 226 18.29 1.58 -7.88
CA ARG A 226 17.99 2.19 -9.19
C ARG A 226 17.67 3.68 -9.08
N GLU A 227 17.14 4.08 -7.94
CA GLU A 227 16.69 5.44 -7.64
C GLU A 227 17.52 6.02 -6.50
N GLU A 228 17.94 7.28 -6.64
CA GLU A 228 18.77 7.93 -5.63
C GLU A 228 17.96 8.21 -4.35
N ARG A 229 16.75 8.78 -4.54
CA ARG A 229 15.87 9.27 -3.47
C ARG A 229 14.40 9.02 -3.83
N ILE A 230 13.63 8.46 -2.91
CA ILE A 230 12.26 8.00 -3.19
C ILE A 230 11.25 8.45 -2.14
N VAL A 231 10.01 8.68 -2.58
CA VAL A 231 8.85 8.84 -1.71
C VAL A 231 8.12 7.52 -1.62
N VAL A 232 7.91 7.01 -0.42
CA VAL A 232 7.09 5.81 -0.16
C VAL A 232 5.73 6.26 0.36
N SER A 233 4.63 5.74 -0.20
CA SER A 233 3.26 6.04 0.21
C SER A 233 2.56 4.74 0.61
N ALA A 234 2.17 4.64 1.88
CA ALA A 234 1.46 3.47 2.41
C ALA A 234 0.61 3.86 3.64
N HIS A 235 -0.11 2.90 4.21
CA HIS A 235 -0.80 3.07 5.49
C HIS A 235 0.20 3.38 6.64
N ASN A 236 -0.24 4.15 7.65
CA ASN A 236 0.56 4.46 8.85
C ASN A 236 1.14 3.19 9.50
N ALA A 237 0.32 2.13 9.55
CA ALA A 237 0.70 0.83 10.11
C ALA A 237 1.91 0.19 9.40
N HIS A 238 2.08 0.40 8.09
CA HIS A 238 3.23 -0.12 7.35
C HIS A 238 4.46 0.76 7.54
N VAL A 239 4.32 2.09 7.35
CA VAL A 239 5.48 2.99 7.36
C VAL A 239 6.14 3.19 8.72
N ARG A 240 5.44 2.87 9.83
CA ARG A 240 6.00 3.01 11.18
C ARG A 240 7.26 2.16 11.39
N ARG A 241 8.18 2.66 12.21
CA ARG A 241 9.42 1.92 12.56
C ARG A 241 9.24 0.88 13.65
N THR A 242 8.36 1.17 14.60
CA THR A 242 8.09 0.28 15.73
C THR A 242 7.18 -0.87 15.29
N PRO A 243 7.29 -2.06 15.92
CA PRO A 243 6.38 -3.17 15.68
C PRO A 243 4.89 -2.82 15.89
N LEU A 244 4.01 -3.51 15.18
CA LEU A 244 2.56 -3.52 15.44
C LEU A 244 2.17 -4.93 15.89
N HIS A 245 1.51 -5.04 17.05
CA HIS A 245 1.16 -6.33 17.67
C HIS A 245 2.35 -7.31 17.79
N GLY A 246 3.54 -6.78 18.09
CA GLY A 246 4.77 -7.56 18.22
C GLY A 246 5.45 -7.93 16.90
N ARG A 247 4.88 -7.58 15.74
CA ARG A 247 5.44 -7.89 14.43
C ARG A 247 6.17 -6.67 13.83
N PRO A 248 7.40 -6.83 13.31
CA PRO A 248 8.07 -5.77 12.57
C PRO A 248 7.28 -5.37 11.32
N MET A 249 7.19 -4.06 11.08
CA MET A 249 6.51 -3.46 9.93
C MET A 249 7.52 -2.94 8.91
N LEU A 250 7.07 -2.65 7.69
CA LEU A 250 7.89 -2.09 6.60
C LEU A 250 8.89 -1.02 7.09
N GLY A 251 8.45 0.01 7.80
CA GLY A 251 9.34 1.08 8.27
C GLY A 251 10.47 0.59 9.17
N GLY A 252 10.18 -0.38 10.04
CA GLY A 252 11.18 -0.99 10.91
C GLY A 252 12.15 -1.90 10.15
N LEU A 253 11.65 -2.57 9.11
CA LEU A 253 12.46 -3.40 8.23
C LEU A 253 13.41 -2.57 7.36
N LEU A 254 13.01 -1.38 6.91
CA LEU A 254 13.87 -0.49 6.11
C LEU A 254 15.08 0.05 6.87
N GLY A 255 15.00 0.13 8.20
CA GLY A 255 16.05 0.68 9.06
C GLY A 255 15.91 2.19 9.28
N ALA A 256 16.96 2.80 9.85
CA ALA A 256 16.90 4.18 10.35
C ALA A 256 16.99 5.28 9.27
N ASP A 257 17.34 4.95 8.03
CA ASP A 257 17.65 5.93 6.98
C ASP A 257 16.41 6.52 6.26
N ALA A 258 15.20 6.11 6.67
CA ALA A 258 13.95 6.63 6.16
C ALA A 258 13.38 7.68 7.09
N VAL A 259 12.98 8.83 6.55
CA VAL A 259 12.11 9.79 7.25
C VAL A 259 10.68 9.29 7.20
N VAL A 260 9.98 9.22 8.33
CA VAL A 260 8.62 8.68 8.43
C VAL A 260 7.66 9.75 8.90
N ILE A 261 6.69 10.10 8.06
CA ILE A 261 5.64 11.07 8.33
C ILE A 261 4.30 10.34 8.37
N GLY A 262 3.67 10.25 9.54
CA GLY A 262 2.32 9.72 9.67
C GLY A 262 1.27 10.78 9.37
N MET A 263 0.22 10.44 8.61
CA MET A 263 -0.92 11.34 8.40
C MET A 263 -2.15 10.86 9.16
N THR A 264 -2.81 11.77 9.86
CA THR A 264 -3.98 11.51 10.70
C THR A 264 -5.08 12.51 10.42
N TYR A 265 -6.30 12.26 10.90
CA TYR A 265 -7.40 13.18 10.72
C TYR A 265 -8.36 13.23 11.91
N GLY A 266 -9.02 14.37 12.06
CA GLY A 266 -9.93 14.66 13.16
C GLY A 266 -11.37 14.19 12.87
N SER A 267 -12.03 14.87 11.93
CA SER A 267 -13.44 14.65 11.59
C SER A 267 -13.64 14.24 10.15
N GLY A 268 -14.69 13.46 9.91
CA GLY A 268 -15.09 13.02 8.59
C GLY A 268 -15.50 11.54 8.57
N PRO A 269 -15.87 11.06 7.38
CA PRO A 269 -16.33 9.69 7.18
C PRO A 269 -15.24 8.65 7.48
N GLU A 270 -15.59 7.67 8.32
CA GLU A 270 -14.78 6.52 8.71
C GLU A 270 -15.44 5.23 8.22
N VAL A 271 -14.65 4.36 7.58
CA VAL A 271 -15.11 3.01 7.23
C VAL A 271 -14.93 2.11 8.42
N ARG A 272 -15.97 1.33 8.72
CA ARG A 272 -15.88 0.22 9.66
C ARG A 272 -16.20 -1.08 8.97
N PHE A 273 -15.35 -2.06 9.24
CA PHE A 273 -15.55 -3.45 8.87
C PHE A 273 -16.06 -4.21 10.07
N THR A 274 -17.28 -4.72 10.00
CA THR A 274 -17.86 -5.57 11.04
C THR A 274 -17.90 -7.00 10.52
N GLN A 275 -17.07 -7.88 11.08
CA GLN A 275 -16.99 -9.26 10.61
C GLN A 275 -18.34 -9.97 10.76
N ARG A 276 -18.85 -10.57 9.69
CA ARG A 276 -20.10 -11.35 9.71
C ARG A 276 -19.84 -12.83 9.95
N SER A 277 -18.74 -13.36 9.43
CA SER A 277 -18.31 -14.74 9.64
C SER A 277 -16.79 -14.89 9.53
N PRO A 278 -16.17 -16.03 9.88
CA PRO A 278 -14.74 -16.27 9.66
C PRO A 278 -14.30 -16.33 8.20
N ARG A 279 -15.23 -16.25 7.23
CA ARG A 279 -14.89 -16.30 5.81
C ARG A 279 -14.11 -15.03 5.42
N PRO A 280 -13.05 -15.15 4.59
CA PRO A 280 -12.30 -13.99 4.10
C PRO A 280 -13.23 -12.98 3.44
N PHE A 281 -13.06 -11.70 3.79
CA PHE A 281 -13.83 -10.59 3.23
C PHE A 281 -15.35 -10.70 3.42
N ASP A 282 -15.83 -11.54 4.34
CA ASP A 282 -17.25 -11.59 4.74
C ASP A 282 -17.50 -10.67 5.95
N CYS A 283 -17.51 -9.38 5.66
CA CYS A 283 -17.83 -8.35 6.63
C CYS A 283 -18.84 -7.35 6.09
N GLU A 284 -19.57 -6.73 7.01
CA GLU A 284 -20.35 -5.53 6.72
C GLU A 284 -19.42 -4.33 6.61
N VAL A 285 -19.53 -3.61 5.50
CA VAL A 285 -18.81 -2.37 5.26
C VAL A 285 -19.79 -1.22 5.51
N SER A 286 -19.56 -0.46 6.57
CA SER A 286 -20.41 0.66 6.98
C SER A 286 -19.63 1.96 7.06
N LEU A 287 -20.35 3.08 6.94
CA LEU A 287 -19.79 4.42 7.01
C LEU A 287 -20.30 5.11 8.27
N HIS A 288 -19.39 5.67 9.07
CA HIS A 288 -19.70 6.37 10.30
C HIS A 288 -19.03 7.73 10.31
N GLU A 289 -19.53 8.67 11.11
CA GLU A 289 -18.76 9.86 11.47
C GLU A 289 -17.69 9.48 12.48
N ARG A 290 -16.44 9.89 12.23
CA ARG A 290 -15.32 9.59 13.10
C ARG A 290 -15.50 10.24 14.47
N ILE A 291 -15.23 9.45 15.49
CA ILE A 291 -15.19 9.88 16.89
C ILE A 291 -13.74 9.76 17.35
N LEU A 292 -13.23 10.79 18.02
CA LEU A 292 -11.86 10.80 18.55
C LEU A 292 -11.86 10.33 20.02
N PRO A 293 -11.31 9.15 20.33
CA PRO A 293 -11.15 8.70 21.70
C PRO A 293 -10.17 9.59 22.47
N PRO A 294 -10.38 9.88 23.77
CA PRO A 294 -9.48 10.72 24.55
C PRO A 294 -8.03 10.23 24.60
N ASN A 295 -7.82 8.92 24.45
CA ASN A 295 -6.52 8.23 24.45
C ASN A 295 -5.90 8.05 23.05
N ALA A 296 -6.51 8.61 21.99
CA ALA A 296 -5.92 8.62 20.65
C ALA A 296 -5.05 9.86 20.44
N ILE A 297 -3.96 9.74 19.69
CA ILE A 297 -3.08 10.88 19.37
C ILE A 297 -3.82 11.98 18.62
N GLU A 298 -4.80 11.61 17.79
CA GLU A 298 -5.64 12.54 17.04
C GLU A 298 -6.40 13.49 17.96
N SER A 299 -6.82 13.05 19.15
CA SER A 299 -7.45 13.91 20.15
C SER A 299 -6.52 14.99 20.72
N ARG A 300 -5.20 14.76 20.66
CA ARG A 300 -4.19 15.77 21.03
C ARG A 300 -3.95 16.71 19.86
N LEU A 301 -3.76 16.16 18.66
CA LEU A 301 -3.48 16.94 17.45
C LEU A 301 -4.65 17.83 17.02
N GLU A 302 -5.90 17.38 17.21
CA GLU A 302 -7.11 18.18 16.90
C GLU A 302 -7.15 19.50 17.69
N ARG A 303 -6.58 19.52 18.90
CA ARG A 303 -6.52 20.73 19.76
C ARG A 303 -5.57 21.79 19.23
N LEU A 304 -4.70 21.46 18.28
CA LEU A 304 -3.77 22.43 17.70
C LEU A 304 -4.52 23.53 16.96
N GLY A 305 -5.62 23.21 16.27
CA GLY A 305 -6.56 24.20 15.70
C GLY A 305 -6.49 24.48 14.19
N PRO A 306 -5.31 24.56 13.53
CA PRO A 306 -5.22 24.76 12.08
C PRO A 306 -5.89 23.66 11.26
N PRO A 307 -6.43 23.94 10.05
CA PRO A 307 -7.02 22.92 9.17
C PRO A 307 -6.08 21.75 8.84
N VAL A 308 -4.80 22.07 8.66
CA VAL A 308 -3.70 21.10 8.55
C VAL A 308 -2.61 21.52 9.54
N ALA A 309 -2.21 20.60 10.41
CA ALA A 309 -1.16 20.83 11.39
C ALA A 309 -0.04 19.80 11.23
N ALA A 310 1.20 20.27 11.10
CA ALA A 310 2.38 19.42 11.09
C ALA A 310 3.16 19.58 12.41
N VAL A 311 3.50 18.44 13.03
CA VAL A 311 4.25 18.32 14.27
C VAL A 311 5.52 17.50 14.02
N ASP A 312 6.69 18.10 14.22
CA ASP A 312 7.98 17.41 14.28
C ASP A 312 8.11 16.75 15.66
N LEU A 313 8.07 15.41 15.70
CA LEU A 313 8.07 14.65 16.94
C LEU A 313 9.42 14.66 17.65
N ARG A 314 10.52 14.94 16.93
CA ARG A 314 11.86 15.12 17.53
C ARG A 314 11.91 16.36 18.43
N ARG A 315 10.95 17.27 18.24
CA ARG A 315 10.83 18.55 18.96
C ARG A 315 9.51 18.68 19.71
N ALA A 316 8.70 17.63 19.76
CA ALA A 316 7.41 17.64 20.44
C ALA A 316 7.61 17.78 21.96
N PRO A 317 6.75 18.52 22.66
CA PRO A 317 6.80 18.59 24.12
C PRO A 317 6.49 17.21 24.72
N ALA A 318 7.21 16.81 25.77
CA ALA A 318 7.10 15.47 26.36
C ALA A 318 5.64 15.10 26.74
N GLY A 319 4.87 16.05 27.26
CA GLY A 319 3.47 15.82 27.66
C GLY A 319 2.48 15.67 26.51
N LEU A 320 2.90 15.77 25.24
CA LEU A 320 2.01 15.56 24.09
C LEU A 320 1.42 14.13 24.08
N PHE A 321 2.21 13.16 24.54
CA PHE A 321 1.89 11.74 24.49
C PHE A 321 1.30 11.19 25.80
N ASP A 322 1.15 12.03 26.83
CA ASP A 322 0.62 11.60 28.13
C ASP A 322 -0.81 11.05 27.99
N GLY A 323 -0.99 9.80 28.41
CA GLY A 323 -2.27 9.08 28.31
C GLY A 323 -2.74 8.86 26.88
N VAL A 324 -1.81 8.78 25.92
CA VAL A 324 -2.08 8.36 24.54
C VAL A 324 -1.66 6.90 24.38
N ASP A 325 -2.59 6.06 23.94
CA ASP A 325 -2.37 4.61 23.77
C ASP A 325 -2.06 4.23 22.31
N GLY A 326 -2.37 5.12 21.35
CA GLY A 326 -2.20 4.80 19.94
C GLY A 326 -2.77 5.81 18.96
N THR A 327 -2.92 5.36 17.72
CA THR A 327 -3.48 6.12 16.58
C THR A 327 -4.65 5.38 15.99
N LEU A 328 -5.64 6.11 15.50
CA LEU A 328 -6.84 5.51 14.94
C LEU A 328 -6.58 4.90 13.57
N ALA A 329 -6.98 3.63 13.39
CA ALA A 329 -6.88 2.88 12.15
C ALA A 329 -8.10 1.97 12.00
N ALA A 330 -8.73 1.97 10.81
CA ALA A 330 -9.87 1.09 10.47
C ALA A 330 -11.04 1.06 11.49
N GLY A 331 -11.29 2.18 12.19
CA GLY A 331 -12.32 2.28 13.23
C GLY A 331 -11.92 1.73 14.61
N GLY A 332 -10.70 1.24 14.75
CA GLY A 332 -10.06 0.86 16.00
C GLY A 332 -8.88 1.77 16.37
N LEU A 333 -8.11 1.35 17.35
CA LEU A 333 -6.92 2.04 17.83
C LEU A 333 -5.71 1.10 17.70
N ASP A 334 -4.81 1.42 16.77
CA ASP A 334 -3.53 0.73 16.64
C ASP A 334 -2.59 1.20 17.76
N PRO A 335 -2.02 0.29 18.56
CA PRO A 335 -1.15 0.67 19.67
C PRO A 335 0.17 1.27 19.17
N VAL A 336 0.58 2.36 19.82
CA VAL A 336 1.88 3.02 19.57
C VAL A 336 2.50 3.39 20.91
N ASP A 337 3.45 2.58 21.37
CA ASP A 337 4.09 2.75 22.67
C ASP A 337 5.00 4.00 22.71
N ASP A 338 5.68 4.29 21.59
CA ASP A 338 6.60 5.41 21.44
C ASP A 338 6.42 6.05 20.06
N PHE A 339 5.74 7.21 20.05
CA PHE A 339 5.45 7.97 18.83
C PHE A 339 6.72 8.51 18.15
N PRO A 340 7.65 9.20 18.86
CA PRO A 340 8.94 9.60 18.31
C PRO A 340 9.79 8.44 17.76
N ALA A 341 9.69 7.23 18.34
CA ALA A 341 10.35 6.06 17.76
C ALA A 341 9.63 5.58 16.49
N ALA A 342 8.30 5.67 16.43
CA ALA A 342 7.50 5.19 15.30
C ALA A 342 7.54 6.12 14.08
N TYR A 343 7.57 7.43 14.28
CA TYR A 343 7.47 8.47 13.25
C TYR A 343 8.39 9.66 13.59
N ASP A 344 8.92 10.37 12.58
CA ASP A 344 9.61 11.65 12.82
C ASP A 344 8.63 12.81 12.92
N ALA A 345 7.51 12.71 12.22
CA ALA A 345 6.49 13.74 12.20
C ALA A 345 5.08 13.18 12.05
N LEU A 346 4.11 13.96 12.51
CA LEU A 346 2.69 13.73 12.28
C LEU A 346 2.08 14.93 11.57
N VAL A 347 1.31 14.65 10.52
CA VAL A 347 0.46 15.62 9.84
C VAL A 347 -0.98 15.30 10.19
N HIS A 348 -1.72 16.29 10.69
CA HIS A 348 -3.10 16.15 11.11
C HIS A 348 -4.02 17.02 10.27
N VAL A 349 -5.02 16.41 9.64
CA VAL A 349 -6.03 17.10 8.85
C VAL A 349 -7.34 17.14 9.65
N ARG A 350 -7.79 18.32 10.08
CA ARG A 350 -8.93 18.44 10.99
C ARG A 350 -10.24 17.93 10.39
N ARG A 351 -10.44 18.12 9.08
CA ARG A 351 -11.63 17.67 8.38
C ARG A 351 -11.25 17.08 7.04
N VAL A 352 -11.75 15.87 6.78
CA VAL A 352 -11.50 15.15 5.54
C VAL A 352 -12.78 14.78 4.82
N THR A 353 -12.64 14.47 3.54
CA THR A 353 -13.67 13.88 2.70
C THR A 353 -13.15 12.60 2.07
N ARG A 354 -14.05 11.67 1.74
CA ARG A 354 -13.65 10.48 0.99
C ARG A 354 -13.48 10.80 -0.47
N VAL A 355 -12.66 9.99 -1.12
CA VAL A 355 -12.65 9.89 -2.58
C VAL A 355 -14.08 9.55 -3.07
N PRO A 356 -14.66 10.35 -3.99
CA PRO A 356 -15.98 10.08 -4.54
C PRO A 356 -16.10 8.67 -5.14
N GLY A 357 -17.16 7.95 -4.76
CA GLY A 357 -17.44 6.60 -5.24
C GLY A 357 -16.60 5.48 -4.60
N ALA A 358 -15.57 5.80 -3.81
CA ALA A 358 -14.68 4.77 -3.24
C ALA A 358 -15.38 3.90 -2.20
N PHE A 359 -16.30 4.48 -1.40
CA PHE A 359 -17.07 3.71 -0.43
C PHE A 359 -18.06 2.75 -1.12
N GLU A 360 -18.78 3.23 -2.13
CA GLU A 360 -19.75 2.44 -2.88
C GLU A 360 -19.07 1.26 -3.58
N ARG A 361 -17.90 1.50 -4.17
CA ARG A 361 -17.05 0.46 -4.79
C ARG A 361 -16.58 -0.57 -3.78
N LEU A 362 -16.08 -0.12 -2.62
CA LEU A 362 -15.65 -1.00 -1.54
C LEU A 362 -16.81 -1.83 -0.98
N ARG A 363 -17.97 -1.21 -0.73
CA ARG A 363 -19.15 -1.91 -0.24
C ARG A 363 -19.62 -2.97 -1.24
N ALA A 364 -19.67 -2.63 -2.53
CA ALA A 364 -20.04 -3.57 -3.59
C ALA A 364 -19.07 -4.77 -3.69
N GLU A 365 -17.76 -4.53 -3.55
CA GLU A 365 -16.73 -5.59 -3.52
C GLU A 365 -17.05 -6.63 -2.42
N PHE A 366 -17.35 -6.16 -1.21
CA PHE A 366 -17.62 -7.03 -0.05
C PHE A 366 -19.03 -7.64 -0.05
N GLU A 367 -20.03 -6.97 -0.61
CA GLU A 367 -21.38 -7.53 -0.82
C GLU A 367 -21.37 -8.70 -1.81
N THR A 368 -20.60 -8.56 -2.89
CA THR A 368 -20.44 -9.62 -3.89
C THR A 368 -19.72 -10.82 -3.27
N GLY A 369 -18.76 -10.57 -2.37
CA GLY A 369 -18.08 -11.63 -1.64
C GLY A 369 -18.97 -12.42 -0.67
N ALA A 370 -19.95 -11.76 -0.05
CA ALA A 370 -20.88 -12.38 0.88
C ALA A 370 -21.92 -13.31 0.21
N GLN A 371 -22.18 -13.13 -1.09
CA GLN A 371 -23.24 -13.84 -1.84
C GLN A 371 -22.83 -15.20 -2.43
N SER A 372 -21.58 -15.65 -2.27
CA SER A 372 -21.18 -17.00 -2.69
C SER A 372 -21.92 -18.08 -1.87
N PRO A 373 -22.37 -19.18 -2.50
CA PRO A 373 -23.30 -20.13 -1.89
C PRO A 373 -22.78 -20.65 -0.56
N ARG A 374 -23.67 -20.69 0.44
CA ARG A 374 -23.41 -21.36 1.72
C ARG A 374 -23.08 -22.83 1.40
N GLU A 375 -22.00 -23.34 1.96
CA GLU A 375 -21.79 -24.79 2.00
C GLU A 375 -23.05 -25.43 2.60
N PRO A 376 -23.55 -26.54 2.03
CA PRO A 376 -24.62 -27.28 2.69
C PRO A 376 -24.09 -27.72 4.06
N GLU A 377 -24.82 -27.34 5.11
CA GLU A 377 -24.58 -27.88 6.46
C GLU A 377 -24.54 -29.41 6.33
N SER A 378 -23.40 -29.99 6.69
CA SER A 378 -23.25 -31.44 6.70
C SER A 378 -24.15 -32.00 7.82
N PRO A 379 -25.02 -33.00 7.54
CA PRO A 379 -25.94 -33.56 8.51
C PRO A 379 -25.26 -34.35 9.63
#